data_AF-A0A2G8KFX7-F1
#
_entry.id   AF-A0A2G8KFX7-F1
#
_cell.length_a   1.000
_cell.length_b   1.000
_cell.length_c   1.000
_cell.angle_alpha   90.00
_cell.angle_beta   90.00
_cell.angle_gamma   90.00
#
_symmetry.space_group_name_H-M   'P 1'
#
loop_
_entity.id
_entity.type
_entity.pdbx_description
1 polymer ?
#
loop_
_entity_poly.entity_id
_entity_poly.type
_entity_poly.pdbx_seq_one_letter_code
_entity_poly.pdbx_strand_id
1 'polypeptide(L)'
;MLCVGEAGDTVQFAEYIQKNMQLYKIRNGYELSPKAAANFTRKNLADFLRSRTPYMVNMLLAGHDDQDGPSLFYMDYLASLQQVPYAAHGYGSFFTMSVIDRLYKPGLSKDEAQSILQKCLDEVQRRFIINLPMFQVRIIDKDGVHQLPNLRPKPAV
;
A
#
# COMPACT_ATOMS: atom_id res chain seq x y z
N MET A 1 1.60 0.05 -6.21
CA MET A 1 1.61 1.22 -5.29
C MET A 1 0.19 1.63 -5.00
N LEU A 2 -0.14 1.86 -3.73
CA LEU A 2 -1.39 2.48 -3.30
C LEU A 2 -1.06 3.90 -2.83
N CYS A 3 -1.87 4.89 -3.21
CA CYS A 3 -1.65 6.30 -2.94
C CYS A 3 -2.94 6.93 -2.42
N VAL A 4 -2.87 7.62 -1.29
CA VAL A 4 -4.00 8.33 -0.64
C VAL A 4 -3.50 9.67 -0.14
N GLY A 5 -4.37 10.69 -0.08
CA GLY A 5 -3.94 12.04 0.28
C GLY A 5 -4.76 13.09 -0.44
N GLU A 6 -4.14 14.24 -0.71
CA GLU A 6 -4.80 15.37 -1.38
C GLU A 6 -5.24 15.01 -2.81
N ALA A 7 -6.39 15.54 -3.19
CA ALA A 7 -6.93 15.37 -4.53
C ALA A 7 -6.03 16.06 -5.56
N GLY A 8 -5.81 15.42 -6.72
CA GLY A 8 -4.85 15.89 -7.71
C GLY A 8 -3.44 15.35 -7.43
N ASP A 9 -2.87 15.67 -6.27
CA ASP A 9 -1.53 15.21 -5.86
C ASP A 9 -1.40 13.69 -5.93
N THR A 10 -2.38 12.98 -5.39
CA THR A 10 -2.42 11.51 -5.38
C THR A 10 -2.27 10.89 -6.76
N VAL A 11 -2.98 11.41 -7.75
CA VAL A 11 -2.96 10.91 -9.13
C VAL A 11 -1.68 11.35 -9.83
N GLN A 12 -1.35 12.64 -9.75
CA GLN A 12 -0.19 13.21 -10.44
C GLN A 12 1.11 12.57 -9.96
N PHE A 13 1.28 12.45 -8.65
CA PHE A 13 2.47 11.82 -8.09
C PHE A 13 2.52 10.33 -8.42
N ALA A 14 1.38 9.61 -8.33
CA ALA A 14 1.36 8.19 -8.63
C ALA A 14 1.73 7.89 -10.09
N GLU A 15 1.17 8.65 -11.03
CA GLU A 15 1.48 8.52 -12.46
C GLU A 15 2.93 8.93 -12.76
N TYR A 16 3.41 10.02 -12.18
CA TYR A 16 4.80 10.46 -12.32
C TYR A 16 5.79 9.34 -11.95
N ILE A 17 5.60 8.71 -10.78
CA ILE A 17 6.43 7.59 -10.35
C ILE A 17 6.28 6.40 -11.29
N GLN A 18 5.05 6.04 -11.66
CA GLN A 18 4.78 4.91 -12.56
C GLN A 18 5.51 5.07 -13.90
N LYS A 19 5.44 6.25 -14.54
CA LYS A 19 6.08 6.48 -15.84
C LYS A 19 7.60 6.44 -15.76
N ASN A 20 8.20 6.98 -14.69
CA ASN A 20 9.65 6.90 -14.50
C ASN A 20 10.14 5.46 -14.27
N MET A 21 9.37 4.65 -13.53
CA MET A 21 9.69 3.22 -13.37
C MET A 21 9.61 2.45 -14.70
N GLN A 22 8.58 2.70 -15.51
CA GLN A 22 8.47 2.09 -16.84
C GLN A 22 9.58 2.56 -17.78
N LEU A 23 9.95 3.84 -17.75
CA LEU A 23 11.07 4.37 -18.51
C LEU A 23 12.39 3.70 -18.10
N TYR A 24 12.61 3.48 -16.80
CA TYR A 24 13.78 2.76 -16.31
C TYR A 24 13.86 1.34 -16.88
N LYS A 25 12.73 0.62 -16.88
CA LYS A 25 12.64 -0.73 -17.47
C LYS A 25 13.03 -0.74 -18.94
N ILE A 26 12.50 0.20 -19.72
CA ILE A 26 12.78 0.30 -21.16
C ILE A 26 14.25 0.64 -21.42
N ARG A 27 14.86 1.53 -20.62
CA ARG A 27 16.25 1.95 -20.81
C ARG A 27 17.28 0.88 -20.42
N ASN A 28 17.03 0.13 -19.35
CA ASN A 28 18.02 -0.80 -18.80
C ASN A 28 17.72 -2.27 -19.12
N GLY A 29 16.51 -2.59 -19.59
CA GLY A 29 16.10 -3.95 -19.94
C GLY A 29 15.64 -4.83 -18.77
N TYR A 30 15.60 -4.29 -17.55
CA TYR A 30 15.15 -5.00 -16.35
C TYR A 30 14.33 -4.09 -15.42
N GLU A 31 13.52 -4.69 -14.55
CA GLU A 31 12.67 -3.96 -13.60
C GLU A 31 13.41 -3.55 -12.32
N LEU A 32 12.99 -2.45 -11.71
CA LEU A 32 13.50 -2.06 -10.38
C LEU A 32 13.00 -3.04 -9.33
N SER A 33 13.88 -3.45 -8.42
CA SER A 33 13.44 -4.17 -7.23
C SER A 33 12.48 -3.31 -6.40
N PRO A 34 11.54 -3.92 -5.64
CA PRO A 34 10.60 -3.18 -4.80
C PRO A 34 11.28 -2.19 -3.84
N LYS A 35 12.44 -2.58 -3.30
CA LYS A 35 13.27 -1.73 -2.42
C LYS A 35 13.85 -0.53 -3.16
N ALA A 36 14.32 -0.72 -4.39
CA ALA A 36 14.83 0.37 -5.22
C ALA A 36 13.70 1.33 -5.61
N ALA A 37 12.54 0.79 -6.00
CA ALA A 37 11.34 1.56 -6.29
C ALA A 37 10.89 2.41 -5.08
N ALA A 38 10.85 1.82 -3.88
CA ALA A 38 10.50 2.52 -2.65
C ALA A 38 11.45 3.68 -2.32
N ASN A 39 12.77 3.47 -2.47
CA ASN A 39 13.75 4.53 -2.26
C ASN A 39 13.70 5.64 -3.32
N PHE A 40 13.42 5.28 -4.58
CA PHE A 40 13.21 6.25 -5.66
C PHE A 40 11.98 7.12 -5.38
N THR A 41 10.86 6.52 -4.99
CA THR A 41 9.64 7.23 -4.61
C THR A 41 9.88 8.15 -3.42
N ARG A 42 10.59 7.66 -2.39
CA ARG A 42 10.95 8.44 -1.19
C ARG A 42 11.78 9.66 -1.55
N LYS A 43 12.78 9.49 -2.42
CA LYS A 43 13.66 10.57 -2.85
C LYS A 43 12.86 11.69 -3.53
N ASN A 44 12.02 11.36 -4.49
CA ASN A 44 11.19 12.35 -5.18
C ASN A 44 10.24 13.06 -4.20
N LEU A 45 9.56 12.31 -3.32
CA LEU A 45 8.66 12.91 -2.34
C LEU A 45 9.41 13.87 -1.41
N ALA A 46 10.60 13.48 -0.92
CA ALA A 46 11.43 14.31 -0.05
C ALA A 46 11.99 15.56 -0.75
N ASP A 47 12.34 15.44 -2.04
CA ASP A 47 12.85 16.56 -2.85
C ASP A 47 11.72 17.59 -3.08
N PHE A 48 10.49 17.13 -3.38
CA PHE A 48 9.33 18.01 -3.53
C PHE A 48 8.82 18.58 -2.21
N LEU A 49 9.04 17.90 -1.06
CA LEU A 49 8.56 18.34 0.26
C LEU A 49 9.03 19.75 0.64
N ARG A 50 10.22 20.15 0.20
CA ARG A 50 10.79 21.51 0.44
C ARG A 50 10.75 22.41 -0.80
N SER A 51 10.03 22.00 -1.83
CA SER A 51 9.81 22.81 -3.04
C SER A 51 8.61 23.74 -2.88
N ARG A 52 8.26 24.50 -3.92
CA ARG A 52 7.03 25.31 -3.96
C ARG A 52 5.76 24.47 -4.18
N THR A 53 5.91 23.20 -4.53
CA THR A 53 4.81 22.27 -4.86
C THR A 53 4.99 20.95 -4.09
N PRO A 54 4.81 20.95 -2.76
CA PRO A 54 4.87 19.73 -1.97
C PRO A 54 3.68 18.81 -2.32
N TYR A 55 3.94 17.50 -2.47
CA TYR A 55 2.88 16.51 -2.68
C TYR A 55 2.38 15.97 -1.34
N MET A 56 1.09 16.16 -1.04
CA MET A 56 0.47 15.69 0.20
C MET A 56 -0.08 14.28 0.06
N VAL A 57 0.83 13.30 -0.07
CA VAL A 57 0.49 11.89 -0.35
C VAL A 57 1.08 10.90 0.65
N ASN A 58 0.27 9.95 1.08
CA ASN A 58 0.65 8.79 1.87
C ASN A 58 0.56 7.55 0.98
N MET A 59 1.53 6.64 1.10
CA MET A 59 1.64 5.50 0.20
C MET A 59 1.95 4.19 0.90
N LEU A 60 1.47 3.11 0.29
CA LEU A 60 1.95 1.75 0.51
C LEU A 60 2.57 1.22 -0.78
N LEU A 61 3.81 0.76 -0.70
CA LEU A 61 4.49 0.10 -1.80
C LEU A 61 4.68 -1.36 -1.43
N ALA A 62 3.95 -2.24 -2.11
CA ALA A 62 4.12 -3.68 -2.01
C ALA A 62 4.73 -4.20 -3.31
N GLY A 63 5.61 -5.18 -3.20
CA GLY A 63 6.22 -5.86 -4.35
C GLY A 63 6.77 -7.22 -3.95
N HIS A 64 7.07 -8.03 -4.95
CA HIS A 64 7.75 -9.30 -4.79
C HIS A 64 9.04 -9.25 -5.62
N ASP A 65 10.14 -9.66 -5.02
CA ASP A 65 11.44 -9.81 -5.67
C ASP A 65 11.84 -11.28 -5.66
N ASP A 66 12.51 -11.76 -6.71
CA ASP A 66 12.92 -13.17 -6.78
C ASP A 66 14.02 -13.51 -5.76
N GLN A 67 14.82 -12.52 -5.35
CA GLN A 67 15.91 -12.71 -4.37
C GLN A 67 15.42 -12.46 -2.95
N ASP A 68 14.76 -11.32 -2.72
CA ASP A 68 14.37 -10.88 -1.38
C ASP A 68 12.95 -11.33 -0.97
N GLY A 69 12.15 -11.86 -1.89
CA GLY A 69 10.77 -12.27 -1.65
C GLY A 69 9.78 -11.10 -1.52
N PRO A 70 8.64 -11.29 -0.82
CA PRO A 70 7.63 -10.24 -0.67
C PRO A 70 8.10 -9.14 0.29
N SER A 71 7.87 -7.89 -0.10
CA SER A 71 8.19 -6.71 0.71
C SER A 71 7.05 -5.70 0.68
N LEU A 72 6.81 -5.07 1.84
CA LEU A 72 5.85 -4.00 2.02
C LEU A 72 6.53 -2.81 2.69
N PHE A 73 6.33 -1.64 2.09
CA PHE A 73 6.89 -0.39 2.53
C PHE A 73 5.77 0.60 2.85
N TYR A 74 5.85 1.16 4.05
CA TYR A 74 5.03 2.27 4.51
C TYR A 74 5.76 3.58 4.21
N MET A 75 5.06 4.53 3.58
CA MET A 75 5.56 5.88 3.37
C MET A 75 4.51 6.92 3.75
N ASP A 76 4.89 7.86 4.61
CA ASP A 76 4.07 9.02 4.94
C ASP A 76 4.35 10.21 4.01
N TYR A 77 3.51 11.24 4.10
CA TYR A 77 3.65 12.47 3.31
C TYR A 77 4.91 13.28 3.62
N LEU A 78 5.64 12.96 4.69
CA LEU A 78 6.95 13.55 5.01
C LEU A 78 8.11 12.78 4.39
N ALA A 79 7.82 11.77 3.55
CA ALA A 79 8.79 10.88 2.94
C ALA A 79 9.60 10.05 3.94
N SER A 80 9.02 9.76 5.11
CA SER A 80 9.54 8.70 6.00
C SER A 80 9.23 7.35 5.38
N LEU A 81 10.21 6.45 5.30
CA LEU A 81 10.07 5.15 4.66
C LEU A 81 10.45 4.04 5.64
N GLN A 82 9.54 3.10 5.86
CA GLN A 82 9.78 1.93 6.71
C GLN A 82 9.33 0.67 5.99
N GLN A 83 10.17 -0.37 6.00
CA GLN A 83 9.76 -1.72 5.62
C GLN A 83 9.04 -2.39 6.80
N VAL A 84 7.84 -2.91 6.56
CA VAL A 84 6.94 -3.38 7.62
C VAL A 84 6.21 -4.66 7.20
N PRO A 85 5.86 -5.55 8.15
CA PRO A 85 5.12 -6.78 7.84
C PRO A 85 3.65 -6.54 7.44
N TYR A 86 3.07 -5.44 7.90
CA TYR A 86 1.72 -4.98 7.60
C TYR A 86 1.63 -3.47 7.85
N ALA A 87 0.71 -2.80 7.17
CA ALA A 87 0.46 -1.38 7.35
C ALA A 87 -0.91 -0.95 6.86
N ALA A 88 -1.40 0.16 7.40
CA ALA A 88 -2.59 0.84 6.94
C ALA A 88 -2.41 2.37 7.03
N HIS A 89 -3.06 3.08 6.11
CA HIS A 89 -3.13 4.55 6.09
C HIS A 89 -4.56 5.03 6.32
N GLY A 90 -4.70 6.30 6.73
CA GLY A 90 -5.98 6.92 7.03
C GLY A 90 -6.60 6.48 8.36
N TYR A 91 -7.71 7.08 8.75
CA TYR A 91 -8.31 6.86 10.08
C TYR A 91 -8.79 5.43 10.34
N GLY A 92 -9.06 4.64 9.30
CA GLY A 92 -9.40 3.22 9.43
C GLY A 92 -8.27 2.41 10.10
N SER A 93 -7.01 2.85 9.98
CA SER A 93 -5.85 2.17 10.56
C SER A 93 -5.93 2.05 12.08
N PHE A 94 -6.52 3.02 12.78
CA PHE A 94 -6.69 2.98 14.23
C PHE A 94 -7.55 1.79 14.69
N PHE A 95 -8.46 1.32 13.84
CA PHE A 95 -9.31 0.16 14.14
C PHE A 95 -8.66 -1.15 13.69
N THR A 96 -7.98 -1.15 12.54
CA THR A 96 -7.46 -2.37 11.92
C THR A 96 -6.11 -2.80 12.47
N MET A 97 -5.22 -1.87 12.84
CA MET A 97 -3.87 -2.20 13.29
C MET A 97 -3.89 -3.13 14.51
N SER A 98 -4.75 -2.88 15.50
CA SER A 98 -4.90 -3.75 16.67
C SER A 98 -5.42 -5.16 16.34
N VAL A 99 -6.26 -5.29 15.30
CA VAL A 99 -6.77 -6.59 14.81
C VAL A 99 -5.63 -7.35 14.13
N ILE A 100 -4.85 -6.66 13.30
CA ILE A 100 -3.71 -7.26 12.60
C ILE A 100 -2.64 -7.66 13.61
N ASP A 101 -2.26 -6.79 14.54
CA ASP A 101 -1.27 -7.08 15.60
C ASP A 101 -1.61 -8.36 16.37
N ARG A 102 -2.90 -8.58 16.66
CA ARG A 102 -3.36 -9.76 17.40
C ARG A 102 -3.32 -11.05 16.58
N LEU A 103 -3.59 -10.98 15.28
CA LEU A 103 -3.83 -12.15 14.43
C LEU A 103 -2.68 -12.50 13.49
N TYR A 104 -1.79 -11.54 13.24
CA TYR A 104 -0.67 -11.71 12.34
C TYR A 104 0.36 -12.69 12.90
N LYS A 105 0.89 -13.54 12.03
CA LYS A 105 2.06 -14.37 12.26
C LYS A 105 2.91 -14.42 10.98
N PRO A 106 4.24 -14.56 11.08
CA PRO A 106 5.05 -14.86 9.91
C PRO A 106 4.58 -16.15 9.23
N GLY A 107 4.56 -16.19 7.90
CA GLY A 107 4.19 -17.38 7.14
C GLY A 107 2.69 -17.68 7.04
N LEU A 108 1.82 -16.67 7.22
CA LEU A 108 0.39 -16.80 6.95
C LEU A 108 0.14 -17.31 5.51
N SER A 109 -0.82 -18.22 5.38
CA SER A 109 -1.39 -18.58 4.08
C SER A 109 -2.21 -17.43 3.49
N LYS A 110 -2.42 -17.44 2.17
CA LYS A 110 -3.26 -16.44 1.47
C LYS A 110 -4.67 -16.37 2.07
N ASP A 111 -5.26 -17.51 2.41
CA ASP A 111 -6.61 -17.61 2.98
C ASP A 111 -6.67 -17.05 4.41
N GLU A 112 -5.66 -17.34 5.25
CA GLU A 112 -5.58 -16.76 6.59
C GLU A 112 -5.42 -15.23 6.51
N ALA A 113 -4.57 -14.72 5.61
CA ALA A 113 -4.38 -13.29 5.40
C ALA A 113 -5.68 -12.61 4.95
N GLN A 114 -6.44 -13.23 4.03
CA GLN A 114 -7.73 -12.72 3.58
C GLN A 114 -8.77 -12.75 4.71
N SER A 115 -8.75 -13.76 5.58
CA SER A 115 -9.62 -13.83 6.77
C SER A 115 -9.32 -12.69 7.75
N ILE A 116 -8.04 -12.38 7.99
CA ILE A 116 -7.63 -11.25 8.83
C ILE A 116 -8.08 -9.93 8.20
N LEU A 117 -7.89 -9.76 6.89
CA LEU A 117 -8.37 -8.58 6.17
C LEU A 117 -9.89 -8.41 6.33
N GLN A 118 -10.68 -9.48 6.15
CA GLN A 118 -12.13 -9.42 6.34
C GLN A 118 -12.51 -8.95 7.76
N LYS A 119 -11.85 -9.46 8.80
CA LYS A 119 -12.08 -9.01 10.19
C LYS A 119 -11.76 -7.52 10.38
N CYS A 120 -10.72 -7.03 9.72
CA CYS A 120 -10.38 -5.61 9.73
C CYS A 120 -11.49 -4.76 9.09
N LEU A 121 -12.02 -5.19 7.95
CA LEU A 121 -13.10 -4.49 7.26
C LEU A 121 -14.39 -4.50 8.08
N ASP A 122 -14.71 -5.62 8.73
CA ASP A 122 -15.88 -5.75 9.60
C ASP A 122 -15.79 -4.79 10.80
N GLU A 123 -14.61 -4.63 11.43
CA GLU A 123 -14.42 -3.66 12.53
C GLU A 123 -14.51 -2.21 12.05
N VAL A 124 -13.97 -1.89 10.86
CA VAL A 124 -14.12 -0.56 10.26
C VAL A 124 -15.60 -0.26 10.00
N GLN A 125 -16.36 -1.18 9.38
CA GLN A 125 -17.78 -0.96 9.11
C GLN A 125 -18.61 -0.79 10.40
N ARG A 126 -18.22 -1.47 11.47
CA ARG A 126 -18.94 -1.40 12.75
C ARG A 126 -18.67 -0.11 13.52
N ARG A 127 -17.44 0.40 13.48
CA ARG A 127 -16.99 1.47 14.39
C ARG A 127 -16.60 2.78 13.72
N PHE A 128 -16.30 2.76 12.42
CA PHE A 128 -15.88 3.94 11.70
C PHE A 128 -17.11 4.70 11.16
N ILE A 129 -17.14 6.01 11.37
CA ILE A 129 -18.29 6.85 11.04
C ILE A 129 -18.54 6.98 9.53
N ILE A 130 -17.50 6.78 8.71
CA ILE A 130 -17.59 6.87 7.25
C ILE A 130 -17.99 5.51 6.70
N ASN A 131 -19.05 5.48 5.90
CA ASN A 131 -19.50 4.26 5.24
C ASN A 131 -18.55 3.87 4.09
N LEU A 132 -17.93 2.69 4.20
CA LEU A 132 -17.01 2.14 3.21
C LEU A 132 -17.53 0.75 2.75
N PRO A 133 -18.43 0.69 1.76
CA PRO A 133 -19.22 -0.51 1.48
C PRO A 133 -18.46 -1.60 0.69
N MET A 134 -17.32 -1.28 0.10
CA MET A 134 -16.59 -2.19 -0.78
C MET A 134 -15.10 -1.87 -0.82
N PHE A 135 -14.28 -2.92 -0.85
CA PHE A 135 -12.83 -2.82 -0.89
C PHE A 135 -12.27 -3.67 -2.03
N GLN A 136 -11.35 -3.09 -2.80
CA GLN A 136 -10.62 -3.82 -3.84
C GLN A 136 -9.43 -4.54 -3.20
N VAL A 137 -9.22 -5.80 -3.58
CA VAL A 137 -8.14 -6.63 -3.03
C VAL A 137 -7.25 -7.12 -4.15
N ARG A 138 -5.94 -6.98 -3.96
CA ARG A 138 -4.91 -7.49 -4.86
C ARG A 138 -3.86 -8.24 -4.07
N ILE A 139 -3.36 -9.32 -4.63
CA ILE A 139 -2.22 -10.10 -4.12
C ILE A 139 -1.05 -9.91 -5.07
N ILE A 140 0.15 -9.78 -4.50
CA ILE A 140 1.40 -9.76 -5.26
C ILE A 140 2.22 -10.96 -4.81
N ASP A 141 2.59 -11.81 -5.75
CA ASP A 141 3.49 -12.95 -5.54
C ASP A 141 4.49 -13.04 -6.71
N LYS A 142 5.28 -14.11 -6.73
CA LYS A 142 6.28 -14.37 -7.78
C LYS A 142 5.69 -14.39 -9.20
N ASP A 143 4.40 -14.70 -9.34
CA ASP A 143 3.73 -14.79 -10.65
C ASP A 143 3.13 -13.43 -11.06
N GLY A 144 3.28 -12.40 -10.23
CA GLY A 144 2.89 -11.03 -10.50
C GLY A 144 1.72 -10.54 -9.63
N VAL A 145 0.90 -9.66 -10.19
CA VAL A 145 -0.22 -9.01 -9.49
C VAL A 145 -1.53 -9.67 -9.87
N HIS A 146 -2.23 -10.22 -8.89
CA HIS A 146 -3.53 -10.89 -9.06
C HIS A 146 -4.63 -10.06 -8.41
N GLN A 147 -5.69 -9.77 -9.15
CA GLN A 147 -6.88 -9.12 -8.60
C GLN A 147 -7.83 -10.18 -8.04
N LEU A 148 -8.16 -10.05 -6.76
CA LEU A 148 -9.16 -10.89 -6.10
C LEU A 148 -10.56 -10.27 -6.19
N PRO A 149 -11.62 -11.05 -5.93
CA PRO A 149 -12.97 -10.50 -5.78
C PRO A 149 -12.99 -9.38 -4.73
N ASN A 150 -13.77 -8.34 -5.00
CA ASN A 150 -13.95 -7.25 -4.05
C ASN A 150 -14.58 -7.76 -2.75
N LEU A 151 -14.05 -7.31 -1.62
CA LEU A 151 -14.60 -7.63 -0.30
C LEU A 151 -15.66 -6.61 0.08
N ARG A 152 -16.70 -7.10 0.75
CA ARG A 152 -17.72 -6.27 1.39
C ARG A 152 -17.68 -6.57 2.88
N PRO A 153 -17.65 -5.55 3.74
CA PRO A 153 -17.76 -5.78 5.17
C PRO A 153 -19.13 -6.34 5.49
N LYS A 154 -19.20 -7.15 6.55
CA LYS A 154 -20.50 -7.63 7.05
C LYS A 154 -21.30 -6.45 7.60
N PRO A 155 -22.65 -6.48 7.46
CA PRO A 155 -23.49 -5.47 8.08
C PRO A 155 -23.25 -5.46 9.59
N ALA A 156 -23.17 -4.27 10.18
CA ALA A 156 -23.23 -4.14 11.63
C ALA A 156 -24.63 -4.57 12.09
N VAL A 157 -24.72 -5.73 12.74
CA VAL A 157 -25.93 -6.22 13.42
C VAL A 157 -26.15 -5.41 14.68
#